data_AF-A0A962MPX7-F1
#
_entry.id   AF-A0A962MPX7-F1
#
_cell.length_a   1.000
_cell.length_b   1.000
_cell.length_c   1.000
_cell.angle_alpha   90.00
_cell.angle_beta   90.00
_cell.angle_gamma   90.00
#
_symmetry.space_group_name_H-M   'P 1'
#
loop_
_entity.id
_entity.type
_entity.pdbx_description
1 polymer ?
#
loop_
_entity_poly.entity_id
_entity_poly.type
_entity_poly.pdbx_seq_one_letter_code
_entity_poly.pdbx_strand_id
1 'polypeptide(L)' 'MKAPKRVVVTGSAGQIGYALLFRIASGAMLGDDQPVILHLL' A
#
# COMPACT_ATOMS: atom_id res chain seq x y z
N MET A 1 -18.73 -2.27 -1.80
CA MET A 1 -17.30 -1.98 -1.55
C MET A 1 -16.52 -3.27 -1.72
N LYS A 2 -15.38 -3.27 -2.42
CA LYS A 2 -14.55 -4.47 -2.57
C LYS A 2 -13.97 -4.89 -1.21
N ALA A 3 -13.71 -6.18 -1.03
CA ALA A 3 -13.03 -6.68 0.16
C ALA A 3 -11.60 -6.12 0.22
N PRO A 4 -11.11 -5.68 1.40
CA PRO A 4 -9.77 -5.11 1.52
C PRO A 4 -8.68 -6.15 1.29
N LYS A 5 -7.62 -5.77 0.56
CA LYS A 5 -6.44 -6.60 0.34
C LYS A 5 -5.34 -6.22 1.33
N ARG A 6 -4.66 -7.22 1.89
CA ARG A 6 -3.48 -7.01 2.77
C ARG A 6 -2.23 -6.94 1.91
N VAL A 7 -1.43 -5.90 2.12
CA VAL A 7 -0.17 -5.67 1.40
C VAL A 7 0.94 -5.54 2.44
N VAL A 8 1.94 -6.42 2.37
CA VAL A 8 3.16 -6.33 3.18
C VAL A 8 4.18 -5.48 2.43
N VAL A 9 4.76 -4.51 3.13
CA VAL A 9 5.90 -3.72 2.65
C VAL A 9 7.06 -3.93 3.62
N THR A 10 8.12 -4.61 3.16
CA THR A 10 9.36 -4.79 3.91
C THR A 10 10.30 -3.61 3.72
N GLY A 11 11.07 -3.26 4.75
CA GLY A 11 11.96 -2.10 4.70
C GLY A 11 11.17 -0.80 4.52
N SER A 12 9.96 -0.74 5.09
CA SER A 12 9.02 0.37 4.88
C SER A 12 9.52 1.71 5.39
N ALA A 13 10.46 1.71 6.34
CA ALA A 13 11.14 2.91 6.84
C ALA A 13 12.25 3.44 5.91
N GLY A 14 12.64 2.68 4.88
CA GLY A 14 13.61 3.12 3.88
C GLY A 14 13.03 4.16 2.91
N GLN A 15 13.91 4.87 2.20
CA GLN A 15 13.53 5.91 1.23
C GLN A 15 12.53 5.41 0.17
N ILE A 16 12.73 4.19 -0.33
CA ILE A 16 11.83 3.56 -1.30
C ILE A 16 10.47 3.27 -0.67
N GLY A 17 10.45 2.73 0.56
CA GLY A 17 9.22 2.46 1.29
C GLY A 17 8.40 3.73 1.48
N TYR A 18 9.02 4.79 1.98
CA TYR A 18 8.37 6.08 2.18
C TYR A 18 7.73 6.63 0.89
N ALA A 19 8.45 6.59 -0.24
CA ALA A 19 7.93 7.05 -1.52
C ALA A 19 6.81 6.13 -2.08
N LEU A 20 6.87 4.82 -1.81
CA LEU A 20 5.95 3.83 -2.34
C LEU A 20 4.61 3.81 -1.59
N LEU A 21 4.62 3.97 -0.27
CA LEU A 21 3.43 3.82 0.58
C LEU A 21 2.27 4.71 0.14
N PHE A 22 2.56 5.97 -0.21
CA PHE A 22 1.54 6.91 -0.67
C PHE A 22 0.94 6.52 -2.02
N ARG A 23 1.72 5.90 -2.91
CA ARG A 23 1.23 5.42 -4.22
C ARG A 23 0.34 4.18 -4.07
N ILE A 24 0.64 3.31 -3.11
CA ILE A 24 -0.22 2.17 -2.80
C ILE A 24 -1.54 2.67 -2.18
N ALA A 25 -1.44 3.58 -1.20
CA ALA A 25 -2.62 4.13 -0.52
C ALA A 25 -3.50 4.97 -1.45
N SER A 26 -2.94 5.61 -2.48
CA SER A 26 -3.71 6.37 -3.48
C SER A 26 -4.45 5.50 -4.50
N GLY A 27 -4.30 4.17 -4.46
CA GLY A 27 -4.91 3.28 -5.44
C GLY A 27 -4.07 3.04 -6.71
N ALA A 28 -2.93 3.71 -6.87
CA ALA A 28 -2.13 3.62 -8.10
C ALA A 28 -1.54 2.22 -8.39
N MET A 29 -1.56 1.30 -7.41
CA MET A 29 -1.09 -0.08 -7.57
C MET A 29 -2.21 -1.07 -7.93
N LEU A 30 -3.39 -0.93 -7.31
CA LEU A 30 -4.47 -1.93 -7.35
C LEU A 30 -5.81 -1.39 -7.86
N GLY A 31 -5.86 -0.11 -8.24
CA GLY A 31 -7.06 0.63 -8.62
C GLY A 31 -7.66 1.43 -7.46
N ASP A 32 -8.25 2.57 -7.79
CA ASP A 32 -8.81 3.54 -6.83
C ASP A 32 -10.00 2.99 -6.03
N ASP A 33 -10.63 1.91 -6.48
CA ASP A 33 -11.78 1.26 -5.86
C ASP A 33 -11.42 0.04 -4.98
N GLN A 34 -10.12 -0.27 -4.86
CA GLN A 34 -9.61 -1.41 -4.07
C GLN A 34 -9.06 -0.92 -2.72
N PRO A 35 -9.80 -1.11 -1.60
CA PRO A 35 -9.28 -0.78 -0.28
C PRO A 35 -8.10 -1.70 0.08
N VAL A 36 -7.13 -1.14 0.83
CA VAL A 36 -5.90 -1.83 1.22
C VAL A 36 -5.65 -1.71 2.73
N ILE A 37 -5.03 -2.75 3.29
CA ILE A 37 -4.47 -2.77 4.64
C ILE A 37 -2.96 -2.93 4.49
N LEU A 38 -2.21 -1.91 4.88
CA LEU A 38 -0.74 -1.90 4.82
C LEU A 38 -0.17 -2.55 6.09
N HIS A 39 0.69 -3.55 5.90
CA HIS A 39 1.47 -4.19 6.96
C HIS A 39 2.94 -3.84 6.72
N LEU A 40 3.53 -3.11 7.66
CA LEU A 40 4.84 -2.51 7.53
C LEU A 40 5.85 -3.28 8.39
N LEU A 41 6.94 -3.77 7.78
CA LEU A 41 8.01 -4.56 8.40
C LEU A 41 9.36 -3.87 8.27
#